data_AF-Q17PA0-F1
#
_entry.id   AF-Q17PA0-F1
#
_cell.length_a   1.000
_cell.length_b   1.000
_cell.length_c   1.000
_cell.angle_alpha   90.00
_cell.angle_beta   90.00
_cell.angle_gamma   90.00
#
_symmetry.space_group_name_H-M   'P 1'
#
loop_
_entity.id
_entity.type
_entity.pdbx_description
1 polymer ?
#
loop_
_entity_poly.entity_id
_entity_poly.type
_entity_poly.pdbx_seq_one_letter_code
_entity_poly.pdbx_strand_id
1 'polypeptide(L)'
;MSDEEVIRRRLQIDGDGTGDDRRLNDLLKTFVKWCNSSDSPENSQAIHDRLLAQLAQCEFAMKKSDFSARVMEQELKNYATISDTIESGIETAKTQIVQSKQNLVLAKKIRKNRMEYDVLAKIISQQPDRKNTIKELETLKQEMDQLQEKKAVLERKLETKKKDFTVLMRSIVELQNKLDAIEEDCQDIVEDKMSCDDEPIIVSDTVMIDDTENESPRKS
;
A
#
# COMPACT_ATOMS: atom_id res chain seq x y z
N MET A 1 -11.34 -40.13 -62.66
CA MET A 1 -10.19 -39.24 -62.35
C MET A 1 -10.74 -37.83 -62.34
N SER A 2 -10.59 -37.12 -61.23
CA SER A 2 -11.04 -35.73 -61.11
C SER A 2 -10.08 -34.81 -61.88
N ASP A 3 -10.57 -33.72 -62.48
CA ASP A 3 -9.73 -32.75 -63.22
C ASP A 3 -8.55 -32.23 -62.38
N GLU A 4 -8.75 -32.08 -61.07
CA GLU A 4 -7.71 -31.76 -60.08
C GLU A 4 -6.55 -32.76 -60.07
N GLU A 5 -6.85 -34.06 -60.16
CA GLU A 5 -5.82 -35.11 -60.19
C GLU A 5 -5.07 -35.11 -61.53
N VAL A 6 -5.75 -34.76 -62.62
CA VAL A 6 -5.15 -34.64 -63.96
C VAL A 6 -4.22 -33.43 -64.02
N ILE A 7 -4.64 -32.29 -63.47
CA ILE A 7 -3.82 -31.06 -63.39
C ILE A 7 -2.61 -31.29 -62.48
N ARG A 8 -2.80 -31.94 -61.32
CA ARG A 8 -1.70 -32.27 -60.40
C ARG A 8 -0.70 -33.24 -61.02
N ARG A 9 -1.16 -34.29 -61.70
CA ARG A 9 -0.28 -35.20 -62.45
C ARG A 9 0.46 -34.47 -63.56
N ARG A 10 -0.22 -33.58 -64.29
CA ARG A 10 0.41 -32.83 -65.38
C ARG A 10 1.46 -31.87 -64.85
N LEU A 11 1.21 -31.13 -63.77
CA LEU A 11 2.25 -30.32 -63.10
C LEU A 11 3.41 -31.19 -62.58
N GLN A 12 3.13 -32.36 -62.00
CA GLN A 12 4.20 -33.24 -61.54
C GLN A 12 5.08 -33.79 -62.68
N ILE A 13 4.51 -33.99 -63.88
CA ILE A 13 5.24 -34.49 -65.06
C ILE A 13 5.93 -33.34 -65.82
N ASP A 14 5.30 -32.17 -65.96
CA ASP A 14 5.84 -30.98 -66.64
C ASP A 14 6.77 -30.13 -65.75
N GLY A 15 6.95 -30.50 -64.48
CA GLY A 15 7.61 -29.66 -63.48
C GLY A 15 6.82 -28.37 -63.23
N ASP A 16 7.51 -27.22 -63.12
CA ASP A 16 6.88 -25.91 -62.86
C ASP A 16 6.14 -25.33 -64.08
N GLY A 17 5.61 -26.20 -64.97
CA GLY A 17 5.03 -25.80 -66.26
C GLY A 17 6.09 -25.31 -67.27
N THR A 18 7.36 -25.63 -67.04
CA THR A 18 8.52 -25.13 -67.81
C THR A 18 8.71 -25.79 -69.17
N GLY A 19 7.85 -26.74 -69.53
CA GLY A 19 7.89 -27.45 -70.81
C GLY A 19 9.04 -28.46 -70.89
N ASP A 20 9.38 -29.11 -69.78
CA ASP A 20 10.43 -30.13 -69.76
C ASP A 20 10.00 -31.40 -70.51
N ASP A 21 8.72 -31.79 -70.48
CA ASP A 21 8.18 -32.84 -71.35
C ASP A 21 8.31 -32.45 -72.83
N ARG A 22 8.02 -31.19 -73.16
CA ARG A 22 8.22 -30.65 -74.51
C ARG A 22 9.69 -30.70 -74.94
N ARG A 23 10.64 -30.34 -74.06
CA ARG A 23 12.08 -30.40 -74.35
C ARG A 23 12.55 -31.82 -74.60
N LEU A 24 12.10 -32.79 -73.79
CA LEU A 24 12.39 -34.20 -73.97
C LEU A 24 11.78 -34.74 -75.28
N ASN A 25 10.56 -34.33 -75.60
CA ASN A 25 9.89 -34.70 -76.84
C ASN A 25 10.61 -34.14 -78.08
N ASP A 26 11.07 -32.89 -78.02
CA ASP A 26 11.83 -32.24 -79.08
C ASP A 26 13.24 -32.86 -79.25
N LEU A 27 13.90 -33.24 -78.14
CA LEU A 27 15.15 -34.00 -78.15
C LEU A 27 14.96 -35.36 -78.85
N LEU A 28 13.91 -36.10 -78.47
CA LEU A 28 13.58 -37.41 -79.06
C LEU A 28 13.30 -37.31 -80.56
N LYS A 29 12.50 -36.32 -80.99
CA LYS A 29 12.22 -36.06 -82.41
C LYS A 29 13.50 -35.75 -83.19
N THR A 30 14.37 -34.91 -82.61
CA THR A 30 15.65 -34.53 -83.24
C THR A 30 16.58 -35.73 -83.36
N PHE A 31 16.63 -36.59 -82.33
CA PHE A 31 17.40 -37.83 -82.33
C PHE A 31 16.90 -38.82 -83.38
N VAL A 32 15.60 -39.09 -83.44
CA VAL A 32 15.01 -40.00 -84.45
C VAL A 32 15.25 -39.46 -85.87
N LYS A 33 15.17 -38.15 -86.07
CA LYS A 33 15.47 -37.53 -87.36
C LYS A 33 16.95 -37.70 -87.76
N TRP A 34 17.86 -37.52 -86.80
CA TRP A 34 19.30 -37.69 -87.01
C TRP A 34 19.67 -39.14 -87.34
N CYS A 35 19.08 -40.14 -86.67
CA CYS A 35 19.32 -41.55 -86.97
C CYS A 35 18.85 -41.98 -88.36
N ASN A 36 17.86 -41.29 -88.93
CA ASN A 36 17.27 -41.63 -90.23
C ASN A 36 17.73 -40.71 -91.37
N SER A 37 18.61 -39.73 -91.12
CA SER A 37 19.07 -38.80 -92.15
C SER A 37 20.31 -39.31 -92.89
N SER A 38 20.32 -39.16 -94.21
CA SER A 38 21.49 -39.40 -95.07
C SER A 38 22.23 -38.08 -95.33
N ASP A 39 22.53 -37.34 -94.26
CA ASP A 39 23.15 -36.02 -94.34
C ASP A 39 24.68 -36.09 -94.52
N SER A 40 25.28 -35.01 -95.02
CA SER A 40 26.74 -34.83 -95.05
C SER A 40 27.34 -34.99 -93.64
N PRO A 41 28.54 -35.60 -93.49
CA PRO A 41 29.18 -35.83 -92.18
C PRO A 41 29.33 -34.57 -91.32
N GLU A 42 29.53 -33.40 -91.94
CA GLU A 42 29.63 -32.11 -91.24
C GLU A 42 28.29 -31.67 -90.60
N ASN A 43 27.18 -31.88 -91.29
CA ASN A 43 25.84 -31.57 -90.77
C ASN A 43 25.40 -32.56 -89.69
N SER A 44 25.80 -33.83 -89.83
CA SER A 44 25.58 -34.87 -88.81
C SER A 44 26.29 -34.53 -87.49
N GLN A 45 27.53 -34.04 -87.55
CA GLN A 45 28.28 -33.62 -86.35
C GLN A 45 27.62 -32.43 -85.64
N ALA A 46 27.18 -31.41 -86.38
CA ALA A 46 26.50 -30.25 -85.79
C ALA A 46 25.19 -30.62 -85.07
N ILE A 47 24.42 -31.58 -85.62
CA ILE A 47 23.21 -32.09 -84.98
C ILE A 47 23.56 -32.90 -83.72
N HIS A 48 24.62 -33.71 -83.75
CA HIS A 48 25.10 -34.45 -82.59
C HIS A 48 25.51 -33.52 -81.43
N ASP A 49 26.28 -32.45 -81.70
CA ASP A 49 26.68 -31.50 -80.66
C ASP A 49 25.49 -30.74 -80.07
N ARG A 50 24.48 -30.45 -80.91
CA ARG A 50 23.20 -29.89 -80.45
C ARG A 50 22.42 -30.86 -79.56
N LEU A 51 22.38 -32.15 -79.90
CA LEU A 51 21.74 -33.18 -79.08
C LEU A 51 22.41 -33.30 -77.70
N LEU A 52 23.75 -33.27 -77.66
CA LEU A 52 24.51 -33.27 -76.40
C LEU A 52 24.19 -32.04 -75.54
N ALA A 53 24.13 -30.85 -76.14
CA ALA A 53 23.77 -29.63 -75.42
C ALA A 53 22.34 -29.68 -74.86
N GLN A 54 21.39 -30.21 -75.63
CA GLN A 54 20.00 -30.39 -75.18
C GLN A 54 19.89 -31.43 -74.05
N LEU A 55 20.66 -32.53 -74.11
CA LEU A 55 20.71 -33.53 -73.05
C LEU A 55 21.27 -32.92 -71.75
N ALA A 56 22.36 -32.18 -71.83
CA ALA A 56 22.95 -31.50 -70.66
C ALA A 56 21.97 -30.51 -69.99
N GLN A 57 21.15 -29.80 -70.79
CA GLN A 57 20.10 -28.94 -70.27
C GLN A 57 19.00 -29.72 -69.54
N CYS A 58 18.59 -30.87 -70.07
CA CYS A 58 17.60 -31.75 -69.42
C CYS A 58 18.12 -32.29 -68.09
N GLU A 59 19.39 -32.74 -68.05
CA GLU A 59 20.03 -33.19 -66.82
C GLU A 59 20.12 -32.07 -65.77
N PHE A 60 20.47 -30.86 -66.19
CA PHE A 60 20.51 -29.71 -65.29
C PHE A 60 19.12 -29.37 -64.73
N ALA A 61 18.08 -29.35 -65.57
CA ALA A 61 16.72 -29.09 -65.14
C ALA A 61 16.25 -30.12 -64.11
N MET A 62 16.52 -31.41 -64.34
CA MET A 62 16.21 -32.48 -63.40
C MET A 62 16.91 -32.28 -62.05
N LYS A 63 18.23 -32.02 -62.06
CA LYS A 63 19.01 -31.79 -60.83
C LYS A 63 18.52 -30.55 -60.07
N LYS A 64 18.15 -29.49 -60.79
CA LYS A 64 17.56 -28.28 -60.21
C LYS A 64 16.24 -28.59 -59.51
N SER A 65 15.35 -29.34 -60.17
CA SER A 65 14.06 -29.73 -59.59
C SER A 65 14.23 -30.57 -58.32
N ASP A 66 15.14 -31.55 -58.33
CA ASP A 66 15.45 -32.37 -57.14
C ASP A 66 15.99 -31.51 -55.98
N PHE A 67 16.93 -30.61 -56.27
CA PHE A 67 17.46 -29.69 -55.27
C PHE A 67 16.38 -28.78 -54.69
N SER A 68 15.53 -28.20 -55.54
CA SER A 68 14.40 -27.36 -55.12
C SER A 68 13.41 -28.13 -54.22
N ALA A 69 13.12 -29.40 -54.55
CA ALA A 69 12.26 -30.25 -53.70
C ALA A 69 12.87 -30.47 -52.31
N ARG A 70 14.18 -30.77 -52.23
CA ARG A 70 14.90 -30.94 -50.96
C ARG A 70 14.93 -29.65 -50.13
N VAL A 71 15.19 -28.51 -50.76
CA VAL A 71 15.16 -27.21 -50.09
C VAL A 71 13.76 -26.91 -49.57
N MET A 72 12.70 -27.17 -50.36
CA MET A 72 11.32 -26.95 -49.95
C MET A 72 10.93 -27.80 -48.73
N GLU A 73 11.40 -29.05 -48.67
CA GLU A 73 11.19 -29.91 -47.49
C GLU A 73 11.88 -29.34 -46.24
N GLN A 74 13.10 -28.81 -46.40
CA GLN A 74 13.83 -28.17 -45.30
C GLN A 74 13.15 -26.88 -44.84
N GLU A 75 12.71 -26.04 -45.77
CA GLU A 75 11.97 -24.81 -45.46
C GLU A 75 10.68 -25.12 -44.71
N LEU A 76 9.94 -26.17 -45.10
CA LEU A 76 8.72 -26.57 -44.41
C LEU A 76 8.98 -26.98 -42.94
N LYS A 77 10.08 -27.68 -42.68
CA LYS A 77 10.52 -28.01 -41.31
C LYS A 77 10.90 -26.75 -40.51
N ASN A 78 11.55 -25.79 -41.18
CA ASN A 78 11.93 -24.53 -40.56
C ASN A 78 10.70 -23.69 -40.19
N TYR A 79 9.71 -23.58 -41.10
CA TYR A 79 8.44 -22.91 -40.81
C TYR A 79 7.65 -23.57 -39.68
N ALA A 80 7.63 -24.90 -39.61
CA ALA A 80 7.02 -25.61 -38.48
C ALA A 80 7.70 -25.23 -37.15
N THR A 81 9.03 -25.22 -37.11
CA THR A 81 9.81 -24.85 -35.91
C THR A 81 9.57 -23.39 -35.50
N ILE A 82 9.49 -22.47 -36.46
CA ILE A 82 9.17 -21.06 -36.21
C ILE A 82 7.75 -20.94 -35.66
N SER A 83 6.79 -21.68 -36.21
CA SER A 83 5.40 -21.70 -35.73
C SER A 83 5.35 -22.13 -34.26
N ASP A 84 5.99 -23.25 -33.91
CA ASP A 84 6.04 -23.76 -32.54
C ASP A 84 6.69 -22.74 -31.57
N THR A 85 7.75 -22.07 -32.03
CA THR A 85 8.43 -21.03 -31.24
C THR A 85 7.52 -19.83 -30.99
N ILE A 86 6.76 -19.39 -32.00
CA ILE A 86 5.79 -18.31 -31.87
C ILE A 86 4.67 -18.71 -30.91
N GLU A 87 4.13 -19.93 -31.04
CA GLU A 87 3.08 -20.43 -30.15
C GLU A 87 3.54 -20.48 -28.68
N SER A 88 4.73 -21.01 -28.43
CA SER A 88 5.34 -21.02 -27.10
C SER A 88 5.57 -19.59 -26.55
N GLY A 89 6.02 -18.67 -27.41
CA GLY A 89 6.17 -17.26 -27.06
C GLY A 89 4.85 -16.59 -26.69
N ILE A 90 3.77 -16.89 -27.43
CA ILE A 90 2.42 -16.41 -27.14
C ILE A 90 1.93 -16.93 -25.78
N GLU A 91 2.12 -18.23 -25.50
CA GLU A 91 1.66 -18.81 -24.24
C GLU A 91 2.43 -18.27 -23.02
N THR A 92 3.73 -18.05 -23.20
CA THR A 92 4.58 -17.38 -22.21
C THR A 92 4.09 -15.95 -21.96
N ALA A 93 3.81 -15.19 -23.01
CA ALA A 93 3.31 -13.81 -22.89
C ALA A 93 1.94 -13.76 -22.20
N LYS A 94 1.02 -14.67 -22.52
CA LYS A 94 -0.28 -14.79 -21.82
C LYS A 94 -0.08 -15.04 -20.32
N THR A 95 0.82 -15.97 -19.97
CA THR A 95 1.13 -16.29 -18.58
C THR A 95 1.69 -15.08 -17.84
N GLN A 96 2.62 -14.35 -18.45
CA GLN A 96 3.18 -13.11 -17.90
C GLN A 96 2.11 -12.03 -17.71
N ILE A 97 1.16 -11.89 -18.63
CA ILE A 97 0.04 -10.94 -18.49
C ILE A 97 -0.83 -11.31 -17.28
N VAL A 98 -1.16 -12.58 -17.09
CA VAL A 98 -1.96 -13.04 -15.94
C VAL A 98 -1.21 -12.75 -14.63
N GLN A 99 0.08 -13.07 -14.57
CA GLN A 99 0.90 -12.79 -13.39
C GLN A 99 1.02 -11.29 -13.11
N SER A 100 1.23 -10.47 -14.15
CA SER A 100 1.30 -9.00 -14.02
C SER A 100 -0.01 -8.40 -13.52
N LYS A 101 -1.16 -8.92 -13.98
CA LYS A 101 -2.48 -8.53 -13.46
C LYS A 101 -2.63 -8.85 -11.97
N GLN A 102 -2.20 -10.03 -11.53
CA GLN A 102 -2.24 -10.41 -10.11
C GLN A 102 -1.33 -9.50 -9.27
N ASN A 103 -0.10 -9.27 -9.72
CA ASN A 103 0.84 -8.36 -9.07
C ASN A 103 0.29 -6.93 -8.96
N LEU A 104 -0.40 -6.44 -10.00
CA LEU A 104 -1.04 -5.13 -9.99
C LEU A 104 -2.13 -5.04 -8.91
N VAL A 105 -2.96 -6.07 -8.76
CA VAL A 105 -4.00 -6.11 -7.71
C VAL A 105 -3.36 -6.09 -6.32
N LEU A 106 -2.31 -6.88 -6.11
CA LEU A 106 -1.56 -6.89 -4.85
C LEU A 106 -0.92 -5.53 -4.56
N ALA A 107 -0.26 -4.92 -5.55
CA ALA A 107 0.35 -3.60 -5.42
C ALA A 107 -0.69 -2.51 -5.08
N LYS A 108 -1.87 -2.55 -5.70
CA LYS A 108 -2.98 -1.65 -5.36
C LYS A 108 -3.45 -1.84 -3.92
N LYS A 109 -3.57 -3.09 -3.45
CA LYS A 109 -3.93 -3.39 -2.07
C LYS A 109 -2.89 -2.87 -1.09
N ILE A 110 -1.60 -3.11 -1.34
CA ILE A 110 -0.50 -2.60 -0.51
C ILE A 110 -0.52 -1.07 -0.45
N ARG A 111 -0.71 -0.41 -1.59
CA ARG A 111 -0.83 1.06 -1.63
C ARG A 111 -2.00 1.56 -0.80
N LYS A 112 -3.18 0.93 -0.92
CA LYS A 112 -4.36 1.29 -0.13
C LYS A 112 -4.08 1.15 1.37
N ASN A 113 -3.54 0.00 1.78
CA ASN A 113 -3.19 -0.25 3.19
C ASN A 113 -2.18 0.79 3.69
N ARG A 114 -1.15 1.12 2.90
CA ARG A 114 -0.17 2.15 3.26
C ARG A 114 -0.82 3.51 3.48
N MET A 115 -1.75 3.92 2.61
CA MET A 115 -2.48 5.17 2.79
C MET A 115 -3.35 5.16 4.06
N GLU A 116 -4.01 4.04 4.38
CA GLU A 116 -4.78 3.90 5.61
C GLU A 116 -3.89 4.01 6.85
N TYR A 117 -2.71 3.38 6.84
CA TYR A 117 -1.72 3.51 7.91
C TYR A 117 -1.20 4.94 8.05
N ASP A 118 -0.90 5.62 6.95
CA ASP A 118 -0.42 7.01 6.96
C ASP A 118 -1.49 7.96 7.55
N VAL A 119 -2.76 7.76 7.20
CA VAL A 119 -3.89 8.51 7.76
C VAL A 119 -4.02 8.26 9.26
N LEU A 120 -4.01 6.99 9.69
CA LEU A 120 -4.11 6.63 11.09
C LEU A 120 -2.93 7.17 11.91
N ALA A 121 -1.70 7.07 11.37
CA ALA A 121 -0.51 7.62 11.99
C ALA A 121 -0.61 9.15 12.17
N LYS A 122 -1.17 9.86 11.18
CA LYS A 122 -1.42 11.30 11.30
C LYS A 122 -2.41 11.62 12.42
N ILE A 123 -3.49 10.85 12.56
CA ILE A 123 -4.46 11.02 13.66
C ILE A 123 -3.79 10.73 15.01
N ILE A 124 -3.00 9.66 15.11
CA ILE A 124 -2.26 9.31 16.33
C ILE A 124 -1.28 10.42 16.71
N SER A 125 -0.59 11.02 15.73
CA SER A 125 0.37 12.11 15.98
C SER A 125 -0.25 13.40 16.51
N GLN A 126 -1.57 13.60 16.34
CA GLN A 126 -2.29 14.73 16.92
C GLN A 126 -2.55 14.54 18.42
N GLN A 127 -2.50 13.31 18.92
CA GLN A 127 -2.67 13.01 20.33
C GLN A 127 -1.35 13.24 21.09
N PRO A 128 -1.40 13.67 22.36
CA PRO A 128 -0.19 13.89 23.16
C PRO A 128 0.61 12.60 23.32
N ASP A 129 1.92 12.74 23.51
CA ASP A 129 2.79 11.59 23.71
C ASP A 129 2.37 10.83 24.97
N ARG A 130 2.08 9.53 24.79
CA ARG A 130 1.62 8.63 25.84
C ARG A 130 2.53 8.65 27.06
N LYS A 131 3.85 8.74 26.87
CA LYS A 131 4.81 8.77 27.99
C LYS A 131 4.65 10.02 28.84
N ASN A 132 4.41 11.17 28.21
CA ASN A 132 4.22 12.43 28.93
C ASN A 132 2.89 12.43 29.68
N THR A 133 1.80 11.99 29.03
CA THR A 133 0.49 11.87 29.69
C THR A 133 0.53 10.91 30.89
N ILE A 134 1.26 9.80 30.80
CA ILE A 134 1.42 8.88 31.95
C ILE A 134 2.14 9.56 33.12
N LYS A 135 3.22 10.32 32.84
CA LYS A 135 3.95 11.05 33.88
C LYS A 135 3.06 12.10 34.55
N GLU A 136 2.33 12.89 33.78
CA GLU A 136 1.38 13.88 34.31
C GLU A 136 0.29 13.23 35.17
N LEU A 137 -0.21 12.07 34.78
CA LEU A 137 -1.19 11.31 35.55
C LEU A 137 -0.59 10.83 36.89
N GLU A 138 0.67 10.38 36.87
CA GLU A 138 1.38 9.94 38.07
C GLU A 138 1.66 11.11 39.04
N THR A 139 2.08 12.27 38.53
CA THR A 139 2.26 13.47 39.35
C THR A 139 0.94 13.94 39.95
N LEU A 140 -0.13 14.00 39.14
CA LEU A 140 -1.45 14.43 39.61
C LEU A 140 -2.01 13.48 40.68
N LYS A 141 -1.73 12.17 40.55
CA LYS A 141 -2.09 11.17 41.56
C LYS A 141 -1.35 11.41 42.88
N GLN A 142 -0.04 11.67 42.82
CA GLN A 142 0.75 11.99 44.02
C GLN A 142 0.25 13.27 44.69
N GLU A 143 -0.09 14.30 43.92
CA GLU A 143 -0.66 15.54 44.45
C GLU A 143 -2.03 15.31 45.11
N MET A 144 -2.87 14.46 44.51
CA MET A 144 -4.17 14.08 45.08
C MET A 144 -3.99 13.36 46.43
N ASP A 145 -3.06 12.40 46.50
CA ASP A 145 -2.75 11.67 47.74
C ASP A 145 -2.25 12.64 48.83
N GLN A 146 -1.37 13.57 48.49
CA GLN A 146 -0.89 14.61 49.42
C GLN A 146 -2.00 15.54 49.90
N LEU A 147 -2.91 15.96 49.00
CA LEU A 147 -4.05 16.81 49.37
C LEU A 147 -5.04 16.07 50.27
N GLN A 148 -5.28 14.78 50.03
CA GLN A 148 -6.09 13.94 50.92
C GLN A 148 -5.47 13.84 52.30
N GLU A 149 -4.16 13.64 52.40
CA GLU A 149 -3.46 13.59 53.68
C GLU A 149 -3.56 14.94 54.41
N LYS A 150 -3.29 16.06 53.72
CA LYS A 150 -3.43 17.41 54.29
C LYS A 150 -4.86 17.68 54.78
N LYS A 151 -5.88 17.28 54.00
CA LYS A 151 -7.29 17.38 54.40
C LYS A 151 -7.56 16.57 55.67
N ALA A 152 -7.10 15.32 55.73
CA ALA A 152 -7.29 14.48 56.91
C ALA A 152 -6.60 15.07 58.16
N VAL A 153 -5.42 15.67 58.01
CA VAL A 153 -4.73 16.37 59.11
C VAL A 153 -5.50 17.60 59.57
N LEU A 154 -6.02 18.42 58.64
CA LEU A 154 -6.84 19.59 58.97
C LEU A 154 -8.15 19.21 59.66
N GLU A 155 -8.84 18.18 59.18
CA GLU A 155 -10.05 17.65 59.82
C GLU A 155 -9.77 17.19 61.25
N ARG A 156 -8.66 16.47 61.49
CA ARG A 156 -8.24 16.10 62.86
C ARG A 156 -7.99 17.32 63.73
N LYS A 157 -7.28 18.34 63.23
CA LYS A 157 -7.02 19.59 63.97
C LYS A 157 -8.32 20.33 64.32
N LEU A 158 -9.23 20.42 63.36
CA LEU A 158 -10.53 21.07 63.53
C LEU A 158 -11.39 20.31 64.56
N GLU A 159 -11.37 18.98 64.53
CA GLU A 159 -12.04 18.14 65.51
C GLU A 159 -11.47 18.32 66.93
N THR A 160 -10.14 18.38 67.08
CA THR A 160 -9.52 18.72 68.36
C THR A 160 -9.97 20.08 68.86
N LYS A 161 -10.02 21.10 67.99
CA LYS A 161 -10.48 22.44 68.38
C LYS A 161 -11.96 22.50 68.76
N LYS A 162 -12.82 21.71 68.09
CA LYS A 162 -14.21 21.53 68.52
C LYS A 162 -14.32 20.93 69.92
N LYS A 163 -13.48 19.93 70.23
CA LYS A 163 -13.41 19.33 71.57
C LYS A 163 -12.93 20.34 72.61
N ASP A 164 -11.85 21.07 72.33
CA ASP A 164 -11.34 22.14 73.20
C ASP A 164 -12.44 23.18 73.49
N PHE A 165 -13.15 23.64 72.46
CA PHE A 165 -14.28 24.58 72.60
C PHE A 165 -15.42 23.99 73.42
N THR A 166 -15.75 22.72 73.23
CA THR A 166 -16.82 22.05 73.99
C THR A 166 -16.46 21.99 75.48
N VAL A 167 -15.20 21.70 75.80
CA VAL A 167 -14.70 21.73 77.19
C VAL A 167 -14.79 23.14 77.76
N LEU A 168 -14.31 24.15 77.04
CA LEU A 168 -14.39 25.55 77.48
C LEU A 168 -15.84 26.00 77.71
N MET A 169 -16.75 25.69 76.79
CA MET A 169 -18.17 26.00 76.92
C MET A 169 -18.79 25.33 78.16
N ARG A 170 -18.43 24.06 78.42
CA ARG A 170 -18.88 23.36 79.62
C ARG A 170 -18.33 24.02 80.89
N SER A 171 -17.07 24.42 80.91
CA SER A 171 -16.49 25.16 82.04
C SER A 171 -17.16 26.52 82.26
N ILE A 172 -17.52 27.24 81.19
CA ILE A 172 -18.28 28.50 81.30
C ILE A 172 -19.64 28.24 81.94
N VAL A 173 -20.38 27.22 81.48
CA VAL A 173 -21.69 26.86 82.06
C VAL A 173 -21.55 26.44 83.53
N GLU A 174 -20.52 25.66 83.87
CA GLU A 174 -20.26 25.26 85.26
C GLU A 174 -19.90 26.47 86.15
N LEU A 175 -19.16 27.46 85.62
CA LEU A 175 -18.87 28.70 86.34
C LEU A 175 -20.10 29.59 86.47
N GLN A 176 -20.95 29.70 85.44
CA GLN A 176 -22.24 30.41 85.49
C GLN A 176 -23.15 29.78 86.55
N ASN A 177 -23.32 28.45 86.53
CA ASN A 177 -24.10 27.75 87.55
C ASN A 177 -23.57 27.97 88.97
N LYS A 178 -22.25 28.08 89.16
CA LYS A 178 -21.66 28.42 90.46
C LYS A 178 -21.89 29.87 90.84
N LEU A 179 -21.86 30.80 89.90
CA LEU A 179 -22.18 32.21 90.14
C LEU A 179 -23.66 32.37 90.53
N ASP A 180 -24.55 31.72 89.80
CA ASP A 180 -25.99 31.73 90.07
C ASP A 180 -26.29 31.11 91.45
N ALA A 181 -25.58 30.04 91.83
CA ALA A 181 -25.67 29.45 93.17
C ALA A 181 -25.12 30.36 94.29
N ILE A 182 -24.12 31.20 93.99
CA ILE A 182 -23.59 32.20 94.93
C ILE A 182 -24.54 33.41 95.03
N GLU A 183 -25.23 33.79 93.95
CA GLU A 183 -26.31 34.78 94.02
C GLU A 183 -27.47 34.29 94.88
N GLU A 184 -27.83 32.99 94.83
CA GLU A 184 -28.81 32.40 95.75
C GLU A 184 -28.29 32.34 97.21
N ASP A 185 -26.99 32.09 97.46
CA ASP A 185 -26.41 32.06 98.82
C ASP A 185 -26.11 33.46 99.42
N CYS A 186 -26.04 34.51 98.59
CA CYS A 186 -25.79 35.90 99.03
C CYS A 186 -27.05 36.78 99.05
N GLN A 187 -28.23 36.24 98.71
CA GLN A 187 -29.50 36.96 98.67
C GLN A 187 -30.28 37.03 99.99
N ASP A 188 -29.63 36.77 101.14
CA ASP A 188 -30.29 36.88 102.44
C ASP A 188 -29.92 38.11 103.28
N ILE A 189 -29.06 39.04 102.83
CA ILE A 189 -28.75 40.25 103.63
C ILE A 189 -28.60 41.54 102.78
N VAL A 190 -29.69 42.34 102.82
CA VAL A 190 -29.84 43.81 102.63
C VAL A 190 -30.29 44.36 101.26
N GLU A 191 -31.56 44.76 101.23
CA GLU A 191 -32.13 45.85 100.42
C GLU A 191 -31.51 47.23 100.75
N ASP A 192 -31.27 48.07 99.73
CA ASP A 192 -31.87 49.43 99.57
C ASP A 192 -30.92 50.42 98.83
N LYS A 193 -31.44 51.02 97.74
CA LYS A 193 -31.04 52.29 97.07
C LYS A 193 -29.61 52.40 96.50
N MET A 194 -29.29 53.19 95.47
CA MET A 194 -29.81 54.47 94.98
C MET A 194 -29.27 54.76 93.55
N SER A 195 -30.13 55.33 92.70
CA SER A 195 -29.94 56.36 91.64
C SER A 195 -28.75 56.40 90.65
N CYS A 196 -29.15 56.82 89.44
CA CYS A 196 -28.51 57.73 88.47
C CYS A 196 -27.49 57.18 87.45
N ASP A 197 -27.98 57.16 86.19
CA ASP A 197 -27.45 57.86 85.00
C ASP A 197 -25.93 58.02 84.83
N ASP A 198 -25.37 57.45 83.75
CA ASP A 198 -24.91 58.21 82.56
C ASP A 198 -24.22 57.29 81.53
N GLU A 199 -24.81 57.25 80.32
CA GLU A 199 -24.24 57.54 78.97
C GLU A 199 -22.78 57.19 78.53
N PRO A 200 -22.42 57.25 77.22
CA PRO A 200 -21.83 56.11 76.52
C PRO A 200 -20.39 56.27 75.99
N ILE A 201 -19.83 55.12 75.64
CA ILE A 201 -18.85 54.74 74.59
C ILE A 201 -18.17 55.88 73.80
N ILE A 202 -16.84 55.98 73.88
CA ILE A 202 -15.93 56.29 72.76
C ILE A 202 -14.56 55.64 73.03
N VAL A 203 -14.08 54.73 72.18
CA VAL A 203 -12.69 54.76 71.66
C VAL A 203 -12.66 54.17 70.24
N SER A 204 -12.42 55.07 69.29
CA SER A 204 -11.87 54.86 67.95
C SER A 204 -10.44 54.31 68.03
N ASP A 205 -10.07 53.32 67.21
CA ASP A 205 -9.11 53.62 66.15
C ASP A 205 -8.94 52.51 65.10
N THR A 206 -9.23 52.97 63.89
CA THR A 206 -8.85 52.55 62.56
C THR A 206 -7.39 52.09 62.43
N VAL A 207 -7.15 50.98 61.74
CA VAL A 207 -5.89 50.75 61.02
C VAL A 207 -6.22 50.51 59.55
N MET A 208 -5.72 51.45 58.74
CA MET A 208 -5.64 51.48 57.29
C MET A 208 -4.73 50.34 56.79
N ILE A 209 -5.12 49.70 55.70
CA ILE A 209 -4.17 48.98 54.82
C ILE A 209 -4.29 49.65 53.45
N ASP A 210 -3.21 50.31 53.08
CA ASP A 210 -2.95 50.79 51.72
C ASP A 210 -1.80 49.96 51.13
N ASP A 211 -1.69 50.06 49.80
CA ASP A 211 -0.57 49.66 48.94
C ASP A 211 -0.42 48.15 48.62
N THR A 212 -0.20 47.70 47.38
CA THR A 212 0.18 48.38 46.13
C THR A 212 0.00 47.44 44.93
N GLU A 213 -0.07 48.08 43.77
CA GLU A 213 -0.06 47.59 42.39
C GLU A 213 1.05 46.59 42.06
N ASN A 214 0.79 45.70 41.08
CA ASN A 214 1.79 45.46 40.03
C ASN A 214 1.16 45.01 38.71
N GLU A 215 1.52 45.72 37.64
CA GLU A 215 1.18 45.51 36.24
C GLU A 215 1.90 44.29 35.62
N SER A 216 1.21 43.58 34.72
CA SER A 216 1.53 43.12 33.34
C SER A 216 3.00 42.80 32.89
N PRO A 217 3.28 42.13 31.73
CA PRO A 217 2.41 41.85 30.58
C PRO A 217 2.53 40.46 29.88
N ARG A 218 1.61 40.33 28.92
CA ARG A 218 1.47 39.38 27.80
C ARG A 218 2.78 38.98 27.10
N LYS A 219 2.84 37.69 26.72
CA LYS A 219 3.79 37.14 25.75
C LYS A 219 3.18 37.14 24.33
N SER A 220 4.00 37.54 23.36
CA SER A 220 3.90 37.14 21.95
C SER A 220 4.38 35.71 21.74
#